data_AF-A0AAF0CDG0-F1
#
_entry.id   AF-A0AAF0CDG0-F1
#
_cell.length_a   1.000
_cell.length_b   1.000
_cell.length_c   1.000
_cell.angle_alpha   90.00
_cell.angle_beta   90.00
_cell.angle_gamma   90.00
#
_symmetry.space_group_name_H-M   'P 1'
#
loop_
_entity.id
_entity.type
_entity.pdbx_description
1 polymer ?
#
loop_
_entity_poly.entity_id
_entity_poly.type
_entity_poly.pdbx_seq_one_letter_code
_entity_poly.pdbx_strand_id
1 'polypeptide(L)'
;MLAIICWIFVISLPSFELNAMPKIKITHDRNTQNYARVQVSNETREELLCYVAIDGYKIRFRLQPLNSSKWYKATDTRFNASHFSIWCDYMELYPQYQNKRF
;
A
#
# COMPACT_ATOMS: atom_id res chain seq x y z
N MET A 1 28.06 -42.56 2.18
CA MET A 1 28.17 -41.35 3.05
C MET A 1 28.02 -40.05 2.25
N LEU A 2 28.77 -39.84 1.15
CA LEU A 2 28.62 -38.68 0.25
C LEU A 2 27.21 -38.48 -0.33
N ALA A 3 26.53 -39.55 -0.75
CA ALA A 3 25.18 -39.47 -1.31
C ALA A 3 24.12 -38.95 -0.31
N ILE A 4 24.29 -39.26 0.98
CA ILE A 4 23.36 -38.83 2.06
C ILE A 4 23.55 -37.35 2.36
N ILE A 5 24.81 -36.86 2.35
CA ILE A 5 25.13 -35.44 2.55
C ILE A 5 24.54 -34.58 1.42
N CYS A 6 24.58 -35.09 0.18
CA CYS A 6 23.99 -34.40 -0.97
C CYS A 6 22.46 -34.29 -0.88
N TRP A 7 21.80 -35.32 -0.33
CA TRP A 7 20.34 -35.33 -0.14
C TRP A 7 19.86 -34.37 0.94
N ILE A 8 20.61 -34.24 2.04
CA ILE A 8 20.31 -33.29 3.13
C ILE A 8 20.46 -31.84 2.65
N PHE A 9 21.42 -31.54 1.78
CA PHE A 9 21.66 -30.19 1.26
C PHE A 9 20.53 -29.71 0.33
N VAL A 10 19.85 -30.61 -0.39
CA VAL A 10 18.73 -30.27 -1.29
C VAL A 10 17.44 -29.95 -0.54
N ILE A 11 17.22 -30.52 0.66
CA ILE A 11 15.99 -30.32 1.45
C ILE A 11 16.04 -29.01 2.26
N SER A 12 17.22 -28.43 2.47
CA SER A 12 17.41 -27.22 3.30
C SER A 12 17.21 -25.89 2.55
N LEU A 13 16.61 -25.87 1.36
CA LEU A 13 16.36 -24.60 0.67
C LEU A 13 15.23 -23.84 1.37
N PRO A 14 15.49 -22.66 1.95
CA PRO A 14 14.43 -21.86 2.55
C PRO A 14 13.45 -21.43 1.46
N SER A 15 12.15 -21.62 1.72
CA SER A 15 11.10 -21.08 0.87
C SER A 15 11.09 -19.56 0.98
N PHE A 16 11.54 -18.87 -0.07
CA PHE A 16 11.41 -17.42 -0.15
C PHE A 16 9.94 -17.08 -0.40
N GLU A 17 9.26 -16.52 0.61
CA GLU A 17 7.96 -15.90 0.41
C GLU A 17 8.15 -14.56 -0.30
N LEU A 18 7.81 -14.51 -1.58
CA LEU A 18 7.77 -13.26 -2.35
C LEU A 18 6.38 -12.66 -2.21
N ASN A 19 6.23 -11.67 -1.33
CA ASN A 19 5.04 -10.85 -1.26
C ASN A 19 5.06 -9.83 -2.41
N ALA A 20 4.15 -10.00 -3.37
CA ALA A 20 3.96 -9.04 -4.45
C ALA A 20 3.28 -7.77 -3.91
N MET A 21 3.52 -6.61 -4.55
CA MET A 21 2.77 -5.41 -4.20
C MET A 21 1.28 -5.58 -4.55
N PRO A 22 0.35 -5.08 -3.72
CA PRO A 22 -1.07 -5.19 -4.01
C PRO A 22 -1.45 -4.37 -5.25
N LYS A 23 -2.42 -4.87 -6.01
CA LYS A 23 -2.94 -4.16 -7.18
C LYS A 23 -3.82 -2.99 -6.73
N ILE A 24 -3.33 -1.77 -6.94
CA ILE A 24 -4.06 -0.53 -6.66
C ILE A 24 -4.14 0.35 -7.91
N LYS A 25 -5.18 1.17 -7.96
CA LYS A 25 -5.34 2.23 -8.96
C LYS A 25 -5.34 3.59 -8.26
N ILE A 26 -4.56 4.52 -8.80
CA ILE A 26 -4.46 5.89 -8.27
C ILE A 26 -5.14 6.83 -9.26
N THR A 27 -6.13 7.58 -8.77
CA THR A 27 -6.81 8.61 -9.56
C THR A 27 -6.40 9.98 -9.03
N HIS A 28 -5.90 10.83 -9.92
CA HIS A 28 -5.55 12.21 -9.63
C HIS A 28 -6.60 13.15 -10.21
N ASP A 29 -6.90 14.22 -9.47
CA ASP A 29 -7.85 15.24 -9.91
C ASP A 29 -7.59 16.59 -9.22
N ARG A 30 -8.35 17.62 -9.57
CA ARG A 30 -8.45 18.89 -8.84
C ARG A 30 -9.88 19.16 -8.40
N ASN A 31 -10.05 19.68 -7.19
CA ASN A 31 -11.38 20.08 -6.74
C ASN A 31 -11.82 21.42 -7.36
N THR A 32 -13.04 21.87 -7.07
CA THR A 32 -13.59 23.15 -7.54
C THR A 32 -12.81 24.39 -7.10
N GLN A 33 -11.99 24.27 -6.05
CA GLN A 33 -11.10 25.31 -5.54
C GLN A 33 -9.66 25.15 -6.05
N ASN A 34 -9.43 24.28 -7.04
CA ASN A 34 -8.15 24.05 -7.70
C ASN A 34 -7.07 23.40 -6.80
N TYR A 35 -7.44 22.77 -5.68
CA TYR A 35 -6.52 21.94 -4.89
C TYR A 35 -6.36 20.57 -5.53
N ALA A 36 -5.12 20.12 -5.70
CA ALA A 36 -4.82 18.77 -6.14
C ALA A 36 -5.36 17.75 -5.12
N ARG A 37 -5.95 16.65 -5.61
CA ARG A 37 -6.48 15.57 -4.80
C ARG A 37 -6.20 14.22 -5.42
N VAL A 38 -6.13 13.19 -4.56
CA VAL A 38 -5.93 11.80 -4.97
C VAL A 38 -6.96 10.89 -4.32
N GLN A 39 -7.33 9.84 -5.05
CA GLN A 39 -8.13 8.73 -4.56
C GLN A 39 -7.39 7.43 -4.90
N VAL A 40 -7.33 6.52 -3.93
CA VAL A 40 -6.69 5.21 -4.09
C VAL A 40 -7.77 4.15 -4.09
N SER A 41 -7.81 3.32 -5.14
CA SER A 41 -8.73 2.20 -5.27
C SER A 41 -7.98 0.88 -5.10
N ASN A 42 -8.50 0.01 -4.24
CA ASN A 42 -8.01 -1.34 -4.05
C ASN A 42 -8.70 -2.26 -5.06
N GLU A 43 -7.91 -2.88 -5.93
CA GLU A 43 -8.42 -3.85 -6.92
C GLU A 43 -8.19 -5.30 -6.48
N THR A 44 -7.73 -5.50 -5.24
CA THR A 44 -7.56 -6.82 -4.61
C THR A 44 -8.77 -7.18 -3.75
N ARG A 45 -8.83 -8.45 -3.34
CA ARG A 45 -9.85 -8.97 -2.41
C ARG A 45 -9.43 -8.88 -0.94
N GLU A 46 -8.24 -8.34 -0.68
CA GLU A 46 -7.66 -8.24 0.67
C GLU A 46 -7.78 -6.81 1.21
N GLU A 47 -7.83 -6.67 2.53
CA GLU A 47 -7.73 -5.35 3.18
C GLU A 47 -6.29 -4.85 3.08
N LEU A 48 -6.12 -3.60 2.66
CA LEU A 48 -4.80 -2.97 2.55
C LEU A 48 -4.59 -1.93 3.65
N LEU A 49 -3.37 -1.86 4.15
CA LEU A 49 -2.87 -0.72 4.90
C LEU A 49 -2.26 0.26 3.90
N CYS A 50 -2.81 1.46 3.84
CA CYS A 50 -2.33 2.49 2.92
C CYS A 50 -1.89 3.76 3.65
N TYR A 51 -1.05 4.54 2.99
CA TYR A 51 -0.90 5.95 3.29
C TYR A 51 -0.89 6.80 2.03
N VAL A 52 -1.35 8.04 2.20
CA VAL A 52 -1.10 9.14 1.27
C VAL A 52 -0.26 10.18 1.99
N ALA A 53 0.86 10.55 1.38
CA ALA A 53 1.71 11.62 1.85
C ALA A 53 1.60 12.83 0.94
N ILE A 54 1.35 13.99 1.53
CA ILE A 54 1.30 15.29 0.86
C ILE A 54 1.59 16.37 1.90
N ASP A 55 2.25 17.46 1.49
CA ASP A 55 2.54 18.61 2.36
C ASP A 55 3.30 18.24 3.66
N GLY A 56 4.19 17.25 3.58
CA GLY A 56 4.95 16.76 4.74
C GLY A 56 4.16 15.87 5.72
N TYR A 57 2.85 15.68 5.53
CA TYR A 57 2.02 14.80 6.37
C TYR A 57 1.80 13.44 5.73
N LYS A 58 1.81 12.38 6.54
CA LYS A 58 1.44 11.01 6.13
C LYS A 58 0.10 10.62 6.74
N ILE A 59 -0.94 10.55 5.91
CA ILE A 59 -2.28 10.14 6.32
C ILE A 59 -2.41 8.64 6.08
N ARG A 60 -2.45 7.85 7.15
CA ARG A 60 -2.67 6.40 7.11
C ARG A 60 -4.15 6.08 7.13
N PHE A 61 -4.54 4.99 6.47
CA PHE A 61 -5.92 4.50 6.47
C PHE A 61 -5.97 3.03 6.08
N ARG A 62 -7.08 2.38 6.42
CA ARG A 62 -7.42 1.06 5.88
C ARG A 62 -8.19 1.22 4.59
N LEU A 63 -7.86 0.41 3.60
CA LEU A 63 -8.55 0.38 2.33
C LEU A 63 -9.21 -0.98 2.14
N GLN A 64 -10.54 -0.98 2.21
CA GLN A 64 -11.34 -2.19 2.11
C GLN A 64 -11.16 -2.88 0.75
N PRO A 65 -11.34 -4.21 0.67
CA PRO A 65 -11.35 -4.95 -0.58
C PRO A 65 -12.25 -4.31 -1.64
N LEU A 66 -11.78 -4.26 -2.89
CA LEU A 66 -12.57 -3.80 -4.05
C LEU A 66 -13.23 -2.41 -3.87
N ASN A 67 -12.63 -1.54 -3.06
CA ASN A 67 -13.20 -0.25 -2.68
C ASN A 67 -12.21 0.91 -2.90
N SER A 68 -12.76 2.12 -2.95
CA SER A 68 -12.01 3.36 -3.10
C SER A 68 -11.92 4.13 -1.79
N SER A 69 -10.78 4.79 -1.57
CA SER A 69 -10.61 5.70 -0.45
C SER A 69 -11.49 6.94 -0.61
N LYS A 70 -11.62 7.74 0.45
CA LYS A 70 -12.01 9.14 0.28
C LYS A 70 -10.95 9.89 -0.55
N TRP A 71 -11.32 11.06 -1.07
CA TRP A 71 -10.37 11.97 -1.69
C TRP A 71 -9.47 12.61 -0.63
N TYR A 72 -8.16 12.51 -0.81
CA TYR A 72 -7.15 13.23 -0.02
C TYR A 72 -6.69 14.43 -0.83
N LYS A 73 -6.91 15.64 -0.32
CA LYS A 73 -6.52 16.88 -0.98
C LYS A 73 -5.24 17.46 -0.38
N ALA A 74 -4.50 18.19 -1.20
CA ALA A 74 -3.45 19.08 -0.74
C ALA A 74 -4.04 20.28 0.03
N THR A 75 -3.18 20.92 0.82
CA THR A 75 -3.47 22.13 1.62
C THR A 75 -3.24 23.41 0.84
N ASP A 76 -2.43 23.36 -0.22
CA ASP A 76 -2.02 24.49 -1.05
C ASP A 76 -2.23 24.16 -2.55
N THR A 77 -2.62 25.17 -3.33
CA THR A 77 -2.93 25.03 -4.77
C THR A 77 -1.69 24.89 -5.65
N ARG A 78 -0.51 25.18 -5.13
CA ARG A 78 0.79 24.99 -5.81
C ARG A 78 1.15 23.51 -5.96
N PHE A 79 0.61 22.64 -5.11
CA PHE A 79 0.81 21.20 -5.24
C PHE A 79 0.06 20.63 -6.45
N ASN A 80 0.60 19.56 -7.01
CA ASN A 80 0.05 18.84 -8.16
C ASN A 80 0.16 17.31 -7.95
N ALA A 81 -0.22 16.53 -8.96
CA ALA A 81 -0.24 15.07 -8.89
C ALA A 81 1.10 14.43 -8.48
N SER A 82 2.24 14.98 -8.91
CA SER A 82 3.56 14.40 -8.62
C SER A 82 4.04 14.61 -7.19
N HIS A 83 3.38 15.50 -6.43
CA HIS A 83 3.74 15.76 -5.04
C HIS A 83 3.13 14.75 -4.06
N PHE A 84 2.18 13.93 -4.52
CA PHE A 84 1.62 12.88 -3.69
C PHE A 84 2.53 11.66 -3.70
N SER A 85 2.85 11.14 -2.52
CA SER A 85 3.44 9.81 -2.38
C SER A 85 2.39 8.86 -1.82
N ILE A 86 2.06 7.81 -2.58
CA ILE A 86 1.07 6.81 -2.21
C ILE A 86 1.79 5.49 -1.97
N TRP A 87 1.38 4.76 -0.94
CA TRP A 87 1.84 3.42 -0.66
C TRP A 87 0.72 2.60 -0.05
N CYS A 88 0.63 1.34 -0.46
CA CYS A 88 -0.28 0.36 0.10
C CYS A 88 0.41 -0.99 0.17
N ASP A 89 0.07 -1.76 1.18
CA ASP A 89 0.53 -3.13 1.36
C ASP A 89 -0.56 -3.94 2.10
N TYR A 90 -0.45 -5.26 2.10
CA TYR A 90 -1.43 -6.13 2.72
C TYR A 90 -1.48 -5.91 4.24
N MET A 91 -2.69 -5.71 4.80
CA MET A 91 -2.85 -5.45 6.24
C MET A 91 -2.30 -6.60 7.10
N GLU A 92 -2.38 -7.84 6.62
CA GLU A 92 -1.91 -9.04 7.32
C GLU A 92 -0.40 -9.00 7.64
N LEU A 93 0.39 -8.32 6.82
CA LEU A 93 1.84 -8.19 7.00
C LEU A 93 2.22 -7.24 8.15
N TYR A 94 1.24 -6.51 8.71
CA TYR A 94 1.47 -5.52 9.76
C TYR A 94 0.56 -5.73 10.98
N PRO A 95 0.82 -6.78 11.79
CA PRO A 95 -0.01 -7.12 12.95
C PRO A 95 -0.18 -5.96 13.95
N GLN A 96 0.82 -5.07 14.08
CA GLN A 96 0.78 -3.88 14.94
C GLN A 96 -0.31 -2.87 14.56
N TYR A 97 -0.88 -2.97 13.36
CA TYR A 97 -1.94 -2.08 12.88
C TYR A 97 -3.33 -2.73 12.82
N GLN A 98 -3.45 -4.03 13.06
CA GLN A 98 -4.72 -4.78 12.94
C GLN A 98 -5.84 -4.26 13.83
N ASN A 99 -5.52 -3.69 15.00
CA ASN A 99 -6.51 -3.12 15.93
C ASN A 99 -6.43 -1.59 16.01
N LYS A 100 -5.57 -0.94 15.20
CA LYS A 100 -5.42 0.51 15.21
C LYS A 100 -6.52 1.17 14.38
N ARG A 101 -7.16 2.18 14.96
CA ARG A 101 -8.03 3.12 14.24
C ARG A 101 -7.20 4.29 13.75
N PHE A 102 -7.37 4.65 12.48
CA PHE A 102 -6.71 5.79 11.83
C PHE A 102 -7.68 6.97 11.68
#